data_AF-A0A2G3K7C0-F1
#
_entry.id   AF-A0A2G3K7C0-F1
#
_cell.length_a   1.000
_cell.length_b   1.000
_cell.length_c   1.000
_cell.angle_alpha   90.00
_cell.angle_beta   90.00
_cell.angle_gamma   90.00
#
_symmetry.space_group_name_H-M   'P 1'
#
loop_
_entity.id
_entity.type
_entity.pdbx_description
1 polymer ?
#
loop_
_entity_poly.entity_id
_entity_poly.type
_entity_poly.pdbx_seq_one_letter_code
_entity_poly.pdbx_strand_id
1 'polypeptide(L)' 'MEQATTQAKVGEYDGHEVDANGATVHLYLYGPSADRLFETVKPILNSTEFVTNPTVKLRYGPPKAGVKQKVLDLKR' A
#
# COMPACT_ATOMS: atom_id res chain seq x y z
N MET A 1 1.19 -4.62 8.64
CA MET A 1 1.35 -3.30 8.01
C MET A 1 1.47 -2.20 9.07
N GLU A 2 0.47 -2.04 9.94
CA GLU A 2 0.46 -1.05 11.04
C GLU A 2 1.75 -1.02 11.87
N GLN A 3 2.17 -2.17 12.43
CA GLN A 3 3.40 -2.23 13.21
C GLN A 3 4.63 -1.74 12.43
N ALA A 4 4.75 -2.10 11.15
CA ALA A 4 5.89 -1.71 10.31
C ALA A 4 5.89 -0.20 10.02
N THR A 5 4.73 0.40 9.71
CA THR A 5 4.63 1.85 9.46
C THR A 5 4.89 2.67 10.71
N THR A 6 4.39 2.24 11.86
CA THR A 6 4.57 2.92 13.15
C THR A 6 6.02 2.86 13.62
N GLN A 7 6.66 1.69 13.56
CA GLN A 7 8.06 1.54 13.98
C GLN A 7 9.02 2.32 13.08
N ALA A 8 8.79 2.31 11.76
CA ALA A 8 9.61 3.07 10.82
C ALA A 8 9.29 4.58 10.80
N LYS A 9 8.23 5.02 11.48
CA LYS A 9 7.76 6.42 11.53
C LYS A 9 7.54 7.02 10.13
N VAL A 10 7.05 6.22 9.21
CA VAL A 10 6.82 6.62 7.80
C VAL A 10 5.37 6.99 7.51
N GLY A 11 4.48 6.80 8.48
CA GLY A 11 3.05 7.06 8.34
C GLY A 11 2.21 6.06 9.13
N GLU A 12 0.98 5.87 8.68
CA GLU A 12 -0.02 5.02 9.33
C GLU A 12 -0.68 4.07 8.33
N TYR A 13 -1.19 2.97 8.87
CA TYR A 13 -2.13 2.09 8.20
C TYR A 13 -3.53 2.46 8.69
N ASP A 14 -4.36 2.95 7.79
CA ASP A 14 -5.70 3.48 8.11
C ASP A 14 -6.78 2.40 8.04
N GLY A 15 -6.56 1.38 7.20
CA GLY A 15 -7.45 0.23 7.15
C GLY A 15 -7.35 -0.56 5.85
N HIS A 16 -8.35 -1.42 5.67
CA HIS A 16 -8.51 -2.22 4.47
C HIS A 16 -9.98 -2.42 4.12
N GLU A 17 -10.21 -2.67 2.84
CA GLU A 17 -11.49 -3.11 2.30
C GLU A 17 -11.29 -4.46 1.62
N VAL A 18 -12.24 -5.36 1.82
CA VAL A 18 -12.30 -6.64 1.14
C VAL A 18 -13.49 -6.61 0.19
N ASP A 19 -13.30 -7.06 -1.04
CA ASP A 19 -14.43 -7.16 -1.98
C ASP A 19 -15.49 -8.17 -1.50
N ALA A 20 -16.69 -8.11 -2.08
CA ALA A 20 -17.81 -8.94 -1.66
C ALA A 20 -17.56 -10.46 -1.75
N ASN A 21 -16.60 -10.88 -2.59
CA ASN A 21 -16.27 -12.28 -2.82
C ASN A 21 -15.00 -12.70 -2.06
N GLY A 22 -14.36 -11.81 -1.31
CA GLY A 22 -13.10 -12.07 -0.61
C GLY A 22 -11.88 -12.17 -1.52
N ALA A 23 -12.01 -11.87 -2.81
CA ALA A 23 -10.96 -12.13 -3.80
C ALA A 23 -9.88 -11.04 -3.82
N THR A 24 -10.28 -9.80 -3.53
CA THR A 24 -9.41 -8.62 -3.54
C THR A 24 -9.43 -7.94 -2.19
N VAL A 25 -8.25 -7.56 -1.70
CA VAL A 25 -8.07 -6.72 -0.52
C VAL A 25 -7.37 -5.42 -0.92
N HIS A 26 -7.99 -4.29 -0.60
CA HIS A 26 -7.39 -2.97 -0.70
C HIS A 26 -6.83 -2.56 0.64
N LEU A 27 -5.54 -2.20 0.70
CA LEU A 27 -4.88 -1.70 1.90
C LEU A 27 -4.66 -0.19 1.77
N TYR A 28 -5.02 0.57 2.80
CA TYR A 28 -4.90 2.03 2.82
C TYR A 28 -3.82 2.46 3.80
N LEU A 29 -2.81 3.15 3.27
CA LEU A 29 -1.67 3.68 4.03
C LEU A 29 -1.46 5.16 3.69
N TYR A 30 -1.17 5.96 4.70
CA TYR A 30 -1.01 7.41 4.57
C TYR A 30 0.24 7.88 5.31
N GLY A 31 0.86 8.93 4.79
CA GLY A 31 2.10 9.44 5.34
C GLY A 31 2.73 10.50 4.47
N PRO A 32 3.82 11.12 4.93
CA PRO A 32 4.48 12.22 4.25
C PRO A 32 5.17 11.83 2.93
N SER A 33 5.43 10.53 2.69
CA SER A 33 6.08 10.06 1.47
C SER A 33 5.52 8.69 1.04
N ALA A 34 4.91 8.65 -0.14
CA ALA A 34 4.40 7.41 -0.73
C ALA A 34 5.54 6.41 -1.03
N ASP A 35 6.72 6.90 -1.43
CA ASP A 35 7.87 6.04 -1.69
C ASP A 35 8.35 5.34 -0.41
N ARG A 36 8.53 6.10 0.69
CA ARG A 36 8.97 5.52 1.97
C ARG A 36 7.97 4.52 2.55
N LEU A 37 6.67 4.82 2.42
CA LEU A 37 5.62 3.86 2.79
C LEU A 37 5.78 2.57 2.00
N PHE A 38 5.90 2.68 0.67
CA PHE A 38 6.06 1.52 -0.19
C PHE A 38 7.32 0.72 0.11
N GLU A 39 8.48 1.37 0.25
CA GLU A 39 9.74 0.71 0.60
C GLU A 39 9.63 -0.07 1.91
N THR A 40 8.91 0.47 2.89
CA THR A 40 8.69 -0.16 4.20
C THR A 40 7.80 -1.39 4.11
N VAL A 41 6.73 -1.35 3.32
CA VAL A 41 5.75 -2.46 3.24
C VAL A 41 6.03 -3.46 2.13
N LYS A 42 6.87 -3.12 1.15
CA LYS A 42 7.23 -3.99 0.02
C LYS A 42 7.76 -5.36 0.45
N PRO A 43 8.65 -5.50 1.46
CA PRO A 43 9.09 -6.81 1.93
C PRO A 43 7.95 -7.68 2.44
N ILE A 44 6.99 -7.07 3.14
CA ILE A 44 5.80 -7.75 3.66
C ILE A 44 4.91 -8.19 2.49
N LEU A 45 4.64 -7.30 1.54
CA LEU A 45 3.87 -7.64 0.33
C LEU A 45 4.51 -8.76 -0.47
N ASN A 46 5.84 -8.83 -0.51
CA ASN A 46 6.57 -9.88 -1.19
C ASN A 46 6.56 -11.22 -0.44
N SER A 47 6.52 -11.22 0.90
CA SER A 47 6.47 -12.46 1.69
C SER A 47 5.08 -13.09 1.81
N THR A 48 4.02 -12.36 1.45
CA THR A 48 2.63 -12.82 1.66
C THR A 48 2.16 -13.81 0.58
N GLU A 49 2.42 -15.10 0.75
CA GLU A 49 2.24 -16.14 -0.30
C GLU A 49 0.84 -16.16 -0.97
N PHE A 50 -0.22 -15.79 -0.25
CA PHE A 50 -1.61 -15.78 -0.76
C PHE A 50 -1.99 -14.58 -1.65
N VAL A 51 -1.07 -13.64 -1.92
CA VAL A 51 -1.29 -12.52 -2.85
C VAL A 51 -0.65 -12.83 -4.20
N THR A 52 -1.46 -13.13 -5.22
CA THR A 52 -0.97 -13.63 -6.52
C THR A 52 -0.50 -12.53 -7.47
N ASN A 53 -1.00 -11.29 -7.35
CA ASN A 53 -0.58 -10.14 -8.17
C ASN A 53 -0.85 -8.82 -7.43
N PRO A 54 0.02 -8.39 -6.49
CA PRO A 54 -0.19 -7.13 -5.79
C PRO A 54 0.03 -5.94 -6.74
N THR A 55 -0.99 -5.09 -6.89
CA THR A 55 -0.86 -3.77 -7.54
C THR A 55 -0.75 -2.68 -6.48
N VAL A 56 0.30 -1.87 -6.53
CA VAL A 56 0.53 -0.75 -5.61
C VAL A 56 0.32 0.57 -6.33
N LYS A 57 -0.51 1.44 -5.75
CA LYS A 57 -0.78 2.79 -6.27
C LYS A 57 -0.20 3.83 -5.32
N LEU A 58 0.91 4.45 -5.72
CA LEU A 58 1.52 5.57 -5.01
C LEU A 58 0.83 6.86 -5.44
N ARG A 59 0.38 7.65 -4.46
CA ARG A 59 -0.26 8.96 -4.69
C ARG A 59 0.53 10.05 -3.95
N TYR A 60 0.98 11.06 -4.69
CA TYR A 60 1.80 12.14 -4.14
C TYR A 60 0.95 13.38 -3.87
N GLY A 61 0.05 13.26 -2.90
CA GLY A 61 -0.89 14.33 -2.52
C GLY A 61 -2.26 13.82 -2.09
N PRO A 62 -3.23 14.74 -1.89
CA PRO A 62 -4.58 14.38 -1.43
C PRO A 62 -5.33 13.52 -2.46
N PRO A 63 -6.42 12.82 -2.07
CA PRO A 63 -7.29 12.07 -2.97
C PRO A 63 -8.12 12.99 -3.88
N LYS A 64 -7.46 13.72 -4.80
CA LYS A 64 -8.10 14.64 -5.76
C LYS A 64 -7.69 14.29 -7.19
N ALA A 65 -8.54 14.68 -8.15
CA ALA A 65 -8.22 14.56 -9.57
C ALA A 65 -6.96 15.37 -9.92
N GLY A 66 -6.15 14.86 -10.85
CA GLY A 66 -4.93 15.51 -11.32
C GLY A 66 -3.70 15.38 -10.39
N VAL A 67 -3.83 14.69 -9.25
CA VAL A 67 -2.68 14.42 -8.37
C VAL A 67 -1.75 13.40 -9.01
N LYS A 68 -0.44 13.65 -8.93
CA LYS A 68 0.58 12.74 -9.46
C LYS A 68 0.44 11.37 -8.81
N GLN A 69 0.38 10.34 -9.64
CA GLN A 69 0.28 8.95 -9.21
C GLN A 69 1.25 8.07 -9.98
N LYS A 70 1.65 6.97 -9.36
CA LYS A 70 2.43 5.90 -9.97
C LYS A 70 1.80 4.56 -9.60
N VAL A 71 1.53 3.74 -10.60
CA VAL A 71 1.05 2.37 -10.41
C VAL A 71 2.22 1.42 -10.65
N LEU A 72 2.35 0.43 -9.77
CA LEU A 72 3.40 -0.58 -9.78
C LEU A 72 2.75 -1.95 -9.67
N ASP A 73 3.01 -2.82 -10.64
CA ASP A 73 2.67 -4.23 -10.54
C ASP A 73 3.86 -4.96 -9.92
N LEU A 74 3.64 -5.59 -8.76
CA LEU A 74 4.64 -6.41 -8.10
C LEU A 74 4.62 -7.79 -8.72
N LYS A 75 5.45 -8.01 -9.73
CA LYS A 75 5.71 -9.36 -10.25
C LYS A 75 6.56 -10.12 -9.22
N ARG A 76 6.08 -11.30 -8.82
CA ARG A 76 6.87 -12.26 -8.05
C ARG A 76 7.72 -13.13 -8.97
#